data_AF-A0A5B2TXA3-F1
#
_entry.id   AF-A0A5B2TXA3-F1
#
_cell.length_a   1.000
_cell.length_b   1.000
_cell.length_c   1.000
_cell.angle_alpha   90.00
_cell.angle_beta   90.00
_cell.angle_gamma   90.00
#
_symmetry.space_group_name_H-M   'P 1'
#
loop_
_entity.id
_entity.type
_entity.pdbx_description
1 polymer ?
#
loop_
_entity_poly.entity_id
_entity_poly.type
_entity_poly.pdbx_seq_one_letter_code
_entity_poly.pdbx_strand_id
1 'polypeptide(L)'
;MKFTIFTFLVFLAMTTVYAQGFQQDIVYEEVDESCFGNQSYQADPEAEAIVDEIMAQMGLNRTFKIRQCPNIQNALASIQEDNSGKKEPYILYDPIWLSKMKNSSRTDWASIGVLAHEVGHLLNYHSLNNVGSNHRYEISADRFAGSTMARMGSTLEEAQSMFKNYPEKASSTHPGRAERLEAIKEGWNRINNPTQRTVLLNENTPDRDILPEHIINRYYKSVGGQKELGQIRELRFSEKITEKIGQSLNAVSNEFEHEYVLNPNIILVNKPLEGRDYSENYKVENDSLLWKFSDKEKWNQGAPRIGTEKQDDYEFKKDIEPSLSNFFEDFVLLSNPEVATYAGRERIDGIECFELKLPEERLEFGDLQKKGKRVTVEKSYYYQTATGLLYAIVEKELIESFKKGNLKEKENIERKIVYGHYKEFNGLQFPTEIKASLVPLKSDIPQTEEGIYQDRKITDIQF
;
A
#
# COMPACT_ATOMS: atom_id res chain seq x y z
N MET A 1 -52.04 17.18 68.76
CA MET A 1 -50.75 17.28 68.03
C MET A 1 -50.84 16.44 66.77
N LYS A 2 -50.83 17.05 65.59
CA LYS A 2 -50.69 16.34 64.30
C LYS A 2 -49.20 16.34 63.94
N PHE A 3 -48.59 15.16 63.83
CA PHE A 3 -47.21 15.00 63.34
C PHE A 3 -47.27 14.84 61.82
N THR A 4 -46.68 15.79 61.10
CA THR A 4 -46.51 15.75 59.65
C THR A 4 -45.23 14.98 59.33
N ILE A 5 -45.35 13.85 58.63
CA ILE A 5 -44.19 13.07 58.15
C ILE A 5 -43.75 13.65 56.81
N PHE A 6 -42.51 14.12 56.74
CA PHE A 6 -41.88 14.65 55.55
C PHE A 6 -41.19 13.49 54.80
N THR A 7 -41.74 13.09 53.65
CA THR A 7 -41.14 12.06 52.80
C THR A 7 -40.00 12.68 51.99
N PHE A 8 -38.75 12.34 52.33
CA PHE A 8 -37.57 12.77 51.59
C PHE A 8 -37.38 11.86 50.36
N LEU A 9 -37.65 12.39 49.18
CA LEU A 9 -37.55 11.67 47.91
C LEU A 9 -36.11 11.82 47.41
N VAL A 10 -35.31 10.76 47.60
CA VAL A 10 -33.92 10.70 47.10
C VAL A 10 -33.96 10.44 45.60
N PHE A 11 -33.68 11.48 44.81
CA PHE A 11 -33.44 11.36 43.37
C PHE A 11 -32.04 10.76 43.15
N LEU A 12 -31.98 9.46 42.85
CA LEU A 12 -30.77 8.81 42.40
C LEU A 12 -30.55 9.17 40.92
N ALA A 13 -29.73 10.18 40.65
CA ALA A 13 -29.29 10.48 39.29
C ALA A 13 -28.37 9.35 38.80
N MET A 14 -28.93 8.46 37.98
CA MET A 14 -28.15 7.52 37.17
C MET A 14 -27.40 8.33 36.11
N THR A 15 -26.14 8.69 36.38
CA THR A 15 -25.24 9.12 35.31
C THR A 15 -24.85 7.89 34.51
N THR A 16 -25.41 7.74 33.33
CA THR A 16 -24.90 6.81 32.32
C THR A 16 -23.50 7.26 31.94
N VAL A 17 -22.48 6.62 32.51
CA VAL A 17 -21.11 6.72 32.03
C VAL A 17 -21.05 5.94 30.72
N TYR A 18 -21.05 6.65 29.60
CA TYR A 18 -20.60 6.06 28.34
C TYR A 18 -19.12 5.77 28.48
N ALA A 19 -18.74 4.50 28.63
CA ALA A 19 -17.37 4.08 28.46
C ALA A 19 -17.05 4.21 26.96
N GLN A 20 -16.50 5.35 26.53
CA GLN A 20 -15.81 5.44 25.24
C GLN A 20 -14.52 4.64 25.38
N GLY A 21 -14.48 3.47 24.73
CA GLY A 21 -13.24 2.71 24.58
C GLY A 21 -12.25 3.48 23.70
N PHE A 22 -10.95 3.21 23.86
CA PHE A 22 -9.95 3.74 22.94
C PHE A 22 -10.08 2.98 21.61
N GLN A 23 -10.26 3.69 20.50
CA GLN A 23 -10.26 3.11 19.15
C GLN A 23 -9.54 4.08 18.23
N GLN A 24 -8.59 3.57 17.44
CA GLN A 24 -8.00 4.33 16.34
C GLN A 24 -8.93 4.21 15.15
N ASP A 25 -9.31 5.34 14.55
CA ASP A 25 -10.06 5.42 13.29
C ASP A 25 -9.24 6.15 12.22
N ILE A 26 -9.25 5.67 10.97
CA ILE A 26 -8.90 6.52 9.81
C ILE A 26 -10.12 7.40 9.52
N VAL A 27 -10.10 8.65 10.00
CA VAL A 27 -11.18 9.62 9.84
C VAL A 27 -10.97 10.43 8.54
N TYR A 28 -11.91 10.32 7.60
CA TYR A 28 -11.85 11.06 6.33
C TYR A 28 -12.64 12.38 6.32
N GLU A 29 -13.64 12.59 7.18
CA GLU A 29 -14.61 13.70 6.98
C GLU A 29 -14.69 14.77 8.08
N GLU A 30 -13.94 14.69 9.18
CA GLU A 30 -13.97 15.74 10.23
C GLU A 30 -12.59 16.33 10.61
N VAL A 31 -11.51 15.83 10.01
CA VAL A 31 -10.14 16.25 10.36
C VAL A 31 -9.74 17.54 9.62
N ASP A 32 -10.31 17.79 8.43
CA ASP A 32 -9.93 18.93 7.59
C ASP A 32 -10.21 20.30 8.25
N GLU A 33 -11.42 20.54 8.76
CA GLU A 33 -11.73 21.83 9.42
C GLU A 33 -11.09 21.95 10.81
N SER A 34 -11.01 20.86 11.58
CA SER A 34 -10.50 20.87 12.97
C SER A 34 -8.97 20.90 13.08
N CYS A 35 -8.24 20.24 12.18
CA CYS A 35 -6.78 20.17 12.24
C CYS A 35 -6.10 21.11 11.25
N PHE A 36 -6.79 21.49 10.17
CA PHE A 36 -6.21 22.30 9.09
C PHE A 36 -6.86 23.69 8.93
N GLY A 37 -7.87 23.99 9.74
CA GLY A 37 -8.27 25.36 10.09
C GLY A 37 -7.50 25.88 11.32
N ASN A 38 -6.34 26.53 11.12
CA ASN A 38 -5.56 27.22 12.18
C ASN A 38 -5.14 26.40 13.42
N GLN A 39 -5.24 25.05 13.45
CA GLN A 39 -5.14 24.27 14.71
C GLN A 39 -4.18 23.06 14.72
N SER A 40 -3.40 22.79 13.67
CA SER A 40 -2.28 21.84 13.78
C SER A 40 -0.99 22.52 14.20
N TYR A 41 -0.36 22.00 15.25
CA TYR A 41 0.90 22.52 15.79
C TYR A 41 2.08 21.66 15.31
N GLN A 42 3.31 22.19 15.45
CA GLN A 42 4.49 21.35 15.28
C GLN A 42 4.40 20.14 16.22
N ALA A 43 4.90 18.99 15.75
CA ALA A 43 5.00 17.81 16.58
C ALA A 43 5.93 18.07 17.77
N ASP A 44 5.70 17.34 18.86
CA ASP A 44 6.66 17.30 19.96
C ASP A 44 7.98 16.70 19.44
N PRO A 45 9.15 17.25 19.84
CA PRO A 45 10.44 16.69 19.45
C PRO A 45 10.58 15.20 19.79
N GLU A 46 9.93 14.75 20.88
CA GLU A 46 9.87 13.34 21.27
C GLU A 46 9.09 12.49 20.25
N ALA A 47 7.94 12.97 19.77
CA ALA A 47 7.14 12.27 18.77
C ALA A 47 7.86 12.22 17.41
N GLU A 48 8.54 13.29 17.01
CA GLU A 48 9.39 13.29 15.80
C GLU A 48 10.52 12.27 15.93
N ALA A 49 11.23 12.26 17.05
CA ALA A 49 12.34 11.33 17.29
C ALA A 49 11.88 9.86 17.27
N ILE A 50 10.73 9.54 17.88
CA ILE A 50 10.17 8.18 17.88
C ILE A 50 9.82 7.75 16.45
N VAL A 51 9.17 8.62 15.67
CA VAL A 51 8.83 8.29 14.27
C VAL A 51 10.08 8.13 13.42
N ASP A 52 11.08 8.99 13.59
CA ASP A 52 12.33 8.88 12.86
C ASP A 52 13.10 7.59 13.25
N GLU A 53 13.02 7.17 14.52
CA GLU A 53 13.56 5.88 14.98
C GLU A 53 12.82 4.69 14.37
N ILE A 54 11.48 4.73 14.33
CA ILE A 54 10.65 3.73 13.63
C ILE A 54 11.08 3.60 12.17
N MET A 55 11.22 4.73 11.47
CA MET A 55 11.66 4.77 10.07
C MET A 55 13.08 4.21 9.89
N ALA A 56 13.98 4.51 10.83
CA ALA A 56 15.35 4.02 10.83
C ALA A 56 15.44 2.49 10.95
N GLN A 57 14.51 1.84 11.68
CA GLN A 57 14.46 0.36 11.76
C GLN A 57 14.23 -0.31 10.40
N MET A 58 13.69 0.43 9.43
CA MET A 58 13.48 -0.04 8.06
C MET A 58 14.56 0.45 7.08
N GLY A 59 15.53 1.23 7.55
CA GLY A 59 16.52 1.90 6.71
C GLY A 59 15.92 3.00 5.83
N LEU A 60 14.77 3.54 6.23
CA LEU A 60 14.06 4.60 5.51
C LEU A 60 14.23 5.93 6.26
N ASN A 61 14.20 7.04 5.51
CA ASN A 61 13.92 8.35 6.14
C ASN A 61 12.45 8.70 5.91
N ARG A 62 11.88 9.43 6.86
CA ARG A 62 10.53 9.97 6.77
C ARG A 62 10.35 10.86 5.53
N THR A 63 9.29 10.57 4.75
CA THR A 63 8.83 11.38 3.60
C THR A 63 7.50 12.11 3.89
N PHE A 64 7.00 11.99 5.11
CA PHE A 64 5.73 12.54 5.58
C PHE A 64 5.96 13.50 6.75
N LYS A 65 4.95 14.29 7.12
CA LYS A 65 5.01 15.17 8.29
C LYS A 65 4.31 14.52 9.47
N ILE A 66 4.81 14.72 10.69
CA ILE A 66 4.04 14.46 11.90
C ILE A 66 3.60 15.79 12.51
N ARG A 67 2.35 15.87 12.98
CA ARG A 67 1.76 17.09 13.54
C ARG A 67 0.85 16.77 14.72
N GLN A 68 0.79 17.69 15.67
CA GLN A 68 -0.24 17.64 16.70
C GLN A 68 -1.58 18.07 16.11
N CYS A 69 -2.63 17.33 16.42
CA CYS A 69 -4.00 17.80 16.29
C CYS A 69 -4.75 17.55 17.60
N PRO A 70 -4.93 18.55 18.47
CA PRO A 70 -5.63 18.39 19.73
C PRO A 70 -7.13 18.06 19.53
N ASN A 71 -7.72 17.37 20.50
CA ASN A 71 -9.15 17.07 20.61
C ASN A 71 -9.71 16.02 19.65
N ILE A 72 -8.88 15.43 18.78
CA ILE A 72 -9.31 14.27 17.97
C ILE A 72 -9.33 12.97 18.76
N GLN A 73 -8.72 12.94 19.96
CA GLN A 73 -8.63 11.75 20.82
C GLN A 73 -8.16 10.49 20.07
N ASN A 74 -7.21 10.69 19.15
CA ASN A 74 -6.76 9.67 18.22
C ASN A 74 -5.38 10.02 17.64
N ALA A 75 -4.78 9.07 16.93
CA ALA A 75 -3.77 9.32 15.90
C ALA A 75 -4.28 8.77 14.55
N LEU A 76 -3.87 9.39 13.45
CA LEU A 76 -4.27 8.95 12.11
C LEU A 76 -3.23 9.31 11.04
N ALA A 77 -3.05 8.40 10.11
CA ALA A 77 -2.36 8.60 8.85
C ALA A 77 -3.31 9.22 7.80
N SER A 78 -3.00 10.42 7.30
CA SER A 78 -3.78 11.12 6.27
C SER A 78 -2.91 11.66 5.14
N ILE A 79 -3.53 11.97 4.01
CA ILE A 79 -2.92 12.71 2.92
C ILE A 79 -3.68 14.00 2.69
N GLN A 80 -2.98 15.12 2.85
CA GLN A 80 -3.58 16.44 2.76
C GLN A 80 -3.14 17.14 1.49
N GLU A 81 -4.08 17.78 0.82
CA GLU A 81 -3.79 18.66 -0.31
C GLU A 81 -3.52 20.07 0.21
N ASP A 82 -2.37 20.66 -0.16
CA ASP A 82 -2.09 22.06 0.14
C ASP A 82 -2.79 23.01 -0.86
N ASN A 83 -2.72 24.32 -0.60
CA ASN A 83 -3.32 25.35 -1.46
C ASN A 83 -2.79 25.35 -2.91
N SER A 84 -1.69 24.63 -3.20
CA SER A 84 -1.11 24.47 -4.53
C SER A 84 -1.58 23.20 -5.24
N GLY A 85 -2.44 22.40 -4.61
CA GLY A 85 -2.91 21.11 -5.15
C GLY A 85 -1.88 19.99 -4.97
N LYS A 86 -0.86 20.18 -4.14
CA LYS A 86 0.14 19.15 -3.84
C LYS A 86 -0.35 18.32 -2.67
N LYS A 87 -0.42 17.00 -2.86
CA LYS A 87 -0.75 16.08 -1.77
C LYS A 87 0.48 15.72 -0.95
N GLU A 88 0.37 15.84 0.34
CA GLU A 88 1.45 15.57 1.28
C GLU A 88 0.96 14.65 2.41
N PRO A 89 1.67 13.55 2.72
CA PRO A 89 1.29 12.63 3.77
C PRO A 89 1.61 13.19 5.17
N TYR A 90 0.69 12.94 6.10
CA TYR A 90 0.76 13.35 7.50
C TYR A 90 0.43 12.19 8.45
N ILE A 91 1.13 12.13 9.58
CA ILE A 91 0.63 11.51 10.81
C ILE A 91 0.14 12.63 11.72
N LEU A 92 -1.13 12.60 12.07
CA LEU A 92 -1.73 13.52 13.04
C LEU A 92 -1.94 12.78 14.35
N TYR A 93 -1.67 13.42 15.48
CA TYR A 93 -1.94 12.82 16.78
C TYR A 93 -2.43 13.84 17.79
N ASP A 94 -3.35 13.43 18.67
CA ASP A 94 -3.71 14.19 19.85
C ASP A 94 -2.67 13.94 20.95
N PRO A 95 -1.87 14.95 21.36
CA PRO A 95 -0.79 14.76 22.33
C PRO A 95 -1.31 14.39 23.73
N ILE A 96 -2.48 14.89 24.13
CA ILE A 96 -3.08 14.58 25.43
C ILE A 96 -3.55 13.14 25.44
N TRP A 97 -4.20 12.71 24.36
CA TRP A 97 -4.65 11.34 24.20
C TRP A 97 -3.50 10.35 24.12
N LEU A 98 -2.46 10.64 23.34
CA LEU A 98 -1.29 9.78 23.21
C LEU A 98 -0.54 9.64 24.55
N SER A 99 -0.45 10.73 25.32
CA SER A 99 0.08 10.69 26.69
C SER A 99 -0.79 9.85 27.64
N LYS A 100 -2.13 9.91 27.52
CA LYS A 100 -3.04 9.05 28.30
C LYS A 100 -2.82 7.56 27.97
N MET A 101 -2.57 7.21 26.71
CA MET A 101 -2.24 5.84 26.30
C MET A 101 -1.00 5.35 27.05
N LYS A 102 0.12 6.08 26.95
CA LYS A 102 1.36 5.82 27.69
C LYS A 102 1.12 5.61 29.19
N ASN A 103 0.40 6.54 29.82
CA ASN A 103 0.13 6.51 31.26
C ASN A 103 -0.76 5.32 31.69
N SER A 104 -1.81 5.01 30.91
CA SER A 104 -2.77 3.94 31.23
C SER A 104 -2.17 2.53 31.04
N SER A 105 -1.27 2.41 30.07
CA SER A 105 -0.52 1.19 29.78
C SER A 105 0.69 1.02 30.70
N ARG A 106 1.11 2.08 31.40
CA ARG A 106 2.30 2.15 32.26
C ARG A 106 3.60 1.83 31.49
N THR A 107 3.63 2.17 30.20
CA THR A 107 4.77 1.96 29.32
C THR A 107 4.68 2.88 28.11
N ASP A 108 5.83 3.33 27.63
CA ASP A 108 5.96 4.20 26.45
C ASP A 108 5.64 3.44 25.16
N TRP A 109 5.73 2.11 25.20
CA TRP A 109 5.44 1.22 24.09
C TRP A 109 3.99 1.31 23.59
N ALA A 110 3.05 1.73 24.44
CA ALA A 110 1.68 1.96 23.98
C ALA A 110 1.60 3.14 22.99
N SER A 111 2.27 4.25 23.30
CA SER A 111 2.33 5.40 22.39
C SER A 111 3.23 5.14 21.17
N ILE A 112 4.36 4.42 21.36
CA ILE A 112 5.24 4.03 20.25
C ILE A 112 4.48 3.10 19.29
N GLY A 113 3.75 2.11 19.82
CA GLY A 113 2.94 1.19 19.01
C GLY A 113 1.86 1.87 18.21
N VAL A 114 1.17 2.86 18.79
CA VAL A 114 0.22 3.73 18.08
C VAL A 114 0.90 4.44 16.90
N LEU A 115 2.04 5.10 17.13
CA LEU A 115 2.75 5.80 16.04
C LEU A 115 3.28 4.81 14.99
N ALA A 116 3.79 3.65 15.40
CA ALA A 116 4.24 2.61 14.48
C ALA A 116 3.06 2.08 13.63
N HIS A 117 1.88 1.92 14.21
CA HIS A 117 0.67 1.55 13.49
C HIS A 117 0.31 2.59 12.41
N GLU A 118 0.34 3.89 12.74
CA GLU A 118 0.10 4.95 11.74
C GLU A 118 1.17 4.99 10.64
N VAL A 119 2.44 4.78 11.00
CA VAL A 119 3.52 4.61 10.00
C VAL A 119 3.21 3.42 9.10
N GLY A 120 2.71 2.32 9.66
CA GLY A 120 2.25 1.16 8.90
C GLY A 120 1.14 1.50 7.92
N HIS A 121 0.17 2.33 8.30
CA HIS A 121 -0.87 2.80 7.37
C HIS A 121 -0.32 3.63 6.21
N LEU A 122 0.61 4.55 6.50
CA LEU A 122 1.24 5.36 5.44
C LEU A 122 2.08 4.51 4.49
N LEU A 123 2.93 3.64 5.03
CA LEU A 123 3.83 2.82 4.22
C LEU A 123 3.10 1.75 3.41
N ASN A 124 1.98 1.24 3.91
CA ASN A 124 1.14 0.30 3.18
C ASN A 124 0.10 1.00 2.28
N TYR A 125 0.18 2.33 2.11
CA TYR A 125 -0.75 3.12 1.29
C TYR A 125 -2.23 2.98 1.66
N HIS A 126 -2.53 2.54 2.88
CA HIS A 126 -3.90 2.37 3.34
C HIS A 126 -4.69 3.69 3.34
N SER A 127 -3.99 4.83 3.49
CA SER A 127 -4.57 6.18 3.49
C SER A 127 -4.88 6.74 2.09
N LEU A 128 -4.56 6.02 0.99
CA LEU A 128 -4.80 6.49 -0.39
C LEU A 128 -6.19 6.18 -0.93
N ASN A 129 -6.81 5.09 -0.44
CA ASN A 129 -7.87 4.44 -1.20
C ASN A 129 -9.25 5.10 -1.02
N ASN A 130 -9.40 6.16 -0.20
CA ASN A 130 -10.69 6.79 0.14
C ASN A 130 -11.76 5.82 0.72
N VAL A 131 -11.39 4.60 1.15
CA VAL A 131 -12.33 3.57 1.63
C VAL A 131 -12.51 3.60 3.16
N GLY A 132 -11.69 4.32 3.94
CA GLY A 132 -11.72 4.20 5.41
C GLY A 132 -10.85 3.05 5.94
N SER A 133 -10.78 2.92 7.27
CA SER A 133 -10.28 1.71 7.93
C SER A 133 -11.13 0.51 7.55
N ASN A 134 -10.45 -0.59 7.20
CA ASN A 134 -11.06 -1.91 7.08
C ASN A 134 -10.23 -2.92 7.87
N HIS A 135 -10.84 -4.05 8.23
CA HIS A 135 -10.21 -5.04 9.11
C HIS A 135 -8.86 -5.52 8.60
N ARG A 136 -8.71 -5.69 7.28
CA ARG A 136 -7.46 -6.14 6.65
C ARG A 136 -6.33 -5.13 6.85
N TYR A 137 -6.61 -3.84 6.67
CA TYR A 137 -5.63 -2.77 6.82
C TYR A 137 -5.20 -2.58 8.28
N GLU A 138 -6.14 -2.64 9.21
CA GLU A 138 -5.86 -2.54 10.65
C GLU A 138 -4.97 -3.69 11.13
N ILE A 139 -5.26 -4.94 10.74
CA ILE A 139 -4.45 -6.10 11.10
C ILE A 139 -3.04 -6.03 10.47
N SER A 140 -2.94 -5.55 9.23
CA SER A 140 -1.64 -5.31 8.58
C SER A 140 -0.81 -4.27 9.34
N ALA A 141 -1.41 -3.14 9.71
CA ALA A 141 -0.75 -2.07 10.46
C ALA A 141 -0.37 -2.48 11.90
N ASP A 142 -1.19 -3.27 12.59
CA ASP A 142 -0.88 -3.82 13.91
C ASP A 142 0.33 -4.74 13.90
N ARG A 143 0.36 -5.66 12.93
CA ARG A 143 1.48 -6.59 12.77
C ARG A 143 2.77 -5.85 12.42
N PHE A 144 2.68 -4.81 11.59
CA PHE A 144 3.80 -3.91 11.33
C PHE A 144 4.29 -3.25 12.64
N ALA A 145 3.37 -2.73 13.46
CA ALA A 145 3.70 -2.15 14.75
C ALA A 145 4.38 -3.17 15.69
N GLY A 146 3.88 -4.41 15.73
CA GLY A 146 4.47 -5.50 16.51
C GLY A 146 5.91 -5.82 16.10
N SER A 147 6.17 -5.92 14.80
CA SER A 147 7.51 -6.15 14.24
C SER A 147 8.46 -4.97 14.53
N THR A 148 7.96 -3.75 14.38
CA THR A 148 8.72 -2.51 14.64
C THR A 148 9.11 -2.41 16.11
N MET A 149 8.16 -2.58 17.03
CA MET A 149 8.42 -2.53 18.47
C MET A 149 9.40 -3.62 18.90
N ALA A 150 9.33 -4.81 18.30
CA ALA A 150 10.29 -5.86 18.56
C ALA A 150 11.72 -5.50 18.09
N ARG A 151 11.88 -4.89 16.91
CA ARG A 151 13.19 -4.39 16.43
C ARG A 151 13.75 -3.30 17.34
N MET A 152 12.88 -2.49 17.92
CA MET A 152 13.24 -1.45 18.90
C MET A 152 13.47 -2.02 20.32
N GLY A 153 13.21 -3.31 20.56
CA GLY A 153 13.57 -4.01 21.79
C GLY A 153 12.45 -4.14 22.85
N SER A 154 11.19 -3.98 22.48
CA SER A 154 10.06 -4.18 23.41
C SER A 154 9.91 -5.65 23.85
N THR A 155 9.30 -5.90 25.01
CA THR A 155 8.71 -7.22 25.28
C THR A 155 7.39 -7.41 24.53
N LEU A 156 6.90 -8.64 24.44
CA LEU A 156 5.61 -8.93 23.81
C LEU A 156 4.46 -8.27 24.57
N GLU A 157 4.49 -8.30 25.90
CA GLU A 157 3.49 -7.65 26.75
C GLU A 157 3.48 -6.13 26.55
N GLU A 158 4.67 -5.54 26.37
CA GLU A 158 4.82 -4.12 26.06
C GLU A 158 4.28 -3.78 24.67
N ALA A 159 4.57 -4.60 23.66
CA ALA A 159 4.03 -4.41 22.31
C ALA A 159 2.49 -4.51 22.29
N GLN A 160 1.93 -5.44 23.05
CA GLN A 160 0.48 -5.62 23.16
C GLN A 160 -0.21 -4.55 24.01
N SER A 161 0.55 -3.70 24.71
CA SER A 161 0.02 -2.72 25.66
C SER A 161 -0.80 -1.60 25.02
N MET A 162 -0.65 -1.34 23.71
CA MET A 162 -1.46 -0.35 22.99
C MET A 162 -2.95 -0.74 22.95
N PHE A 163 -3.28 -2.03 22.99
CA PHE A 163 -4.67 -2.52 22.94
C PHE A 163 -5.31 -2.78 24.30
N LYS A 164 -4.62 -2.46 25.40
CA LYS A 164 -5.08 -2.75 26.76
C LYS A 164 -6.51 -2.24 27.04
N ASN A 165 -6.87 -1.08 26.49
CA ASN A 165 -8.16 -0.43 26.72
C ASN A 165 -9.09 -0.42 25.48
N TYR A 166 -8.80 -1.26 24.47
CA TYR A 166 -9.60 -1.34 23.25
C TYR A 166 -10.85 -2.22 23.44
N PRO A 167 -11.91 -2.03 22.62
CA PRO A 167 -13.10 -2.85 22.64
C PRO A 167 -12.82 -4.33 22.33
N GLU A 168 -13.44 -5.24 23.09
CA GLU A 168 -13.32 -6.69 22.84
C GLU A 168 -13.98 -7.14 21.53
N LYS A 169 -15.08 -6.48 21.16
CA LYS A 169 -15.87 -6.86 19.97
C LYS A 169 -15.43 -6.05 18.77
N ALA A 170 -15.37 -6.72 17.62
CA ALA A 170 -15.18 -6.07 16.33
C ALA A 170 -16.35 -5.12 16.00
N SER A 171 -16.06 -4.09 15.22
CA SER A 171 -17.03 -3.19 14.60
C SER A 171 -17.07 -3.43 13.08
N SER A 172 -17.86 -2.64 12.34
CA SER A 172 -17.86 -2.72 10.87
C SER A 172 -16.54 -2.29 10.24
N THR A 173 -15.76 -1.43 10.91
CA THR A 173 -14.53 -0.83 10.38
C THR A 173 -13.27 -1.33 11.09
N HIS A 174 -13.38 -1.87 12.31
CA HIS A 174 -12.23 -2.27 13.12
C HIS A 174 -12.33 -3.72 13.65
N PRO A 175 -11.23 -4.49 13.61
CA PRO A 175 -11.16 -5.82 14.22
C PRO A 175 -11.37 -5.77 15.73
N GLY A 176 -11.77 -6.90 16.33
CA GLY A 176 -11.87 -7.01 17.78
C GLY A 176 -10.48 -7.09 18.44
N ARG A 177 -10.37 -6.68 19.70
CA ARG A 177 -9.08 -6.64 20.43
C ARG A 177 -8.25 -7.92 20.36
N ALA A 178 -8.88 -9.10 20.41
CA ALA A 178 -8.17 -10.37 20.35
C ALA A 178 -7.40 -10.56 19.03
N GLU A 179 -7.99 -10.14 17.92
CA GLU A 179 -7.39 -10.24 16.58
C GLU A 179 -6.22 -9.26 16.44
N ARG A 180 -6.40 -8.03 16.92
CA ARG A 180 -5.35 -6.98 16.99
C ARG A 180 -4.15 -7.44 17.83
N LEU A 181 -4.41 -8.03 19.00
CA LEU A 181 -3.37 -8.55 19.90
C LEU A 181 -2.61 -9.73 19.28
N GLU A 182 -3.28 -10.61 18.54
CA GLU A 182 -2.61 -11.71 17.84
C GLU A 182 -1.76 -11.17 16.68
N ALA A 183 -2.24 -10.20 15.91
CA ALA A 183 -1.46 -9.55 14.85
C ALA A 183 -0.16 -8.91 15.38
N ILE A 184 -0.21 -8.20 16.52
CA ILE A 184 0.98 -7.68 17.21
C ILE A 184 1.93 -8.82 17.59
N LYS A 185 1.38 -9.91 18.15
CA LYS A 185 2.16 -11.06 18.60
C LYS A 185 2.84 -11.79 17.45
N GLU A 186 2.16 -11.95 16.32
CA GLU A 186 2.74 -12.46 15.08
C GLU A 186 3.94 -11.63 14.64
N GLY A 187 3.75 -10.31 14.49
CA GLY A 187 4.82 -9.38 14.12
C GLY A 187 6.00 -9.40 15.10
N TRP A 188 5.73 -9.38 16.40
CA TRP A 188 6.74 -9.38 17.44
C TRP A 188 7.57 -10.69 17.46
N ASN A 189 6.89 -11.84 17.34
CA ASN A 189 7.54 -13.15 17.36
C ASN A 189 8.52 -13.35 16.19
N ARG A 190 8.28 -12.73 15.03
CA ARG A 190 9.19 -12.84 13.89
C ARG A 190 10.58 -12.31 14.16
N ILE A 191 10.67 -11.26 14.96
CA ILE A 191 11.95 -10.64 15.30
C ILE A 191 12.62 -11.39 16.45
N ASN A 192 11.85 -11.74 17.48
CA ASN A 192 12.40 -12.21 18.76
C ASN A 192 12.41 -13.74 18.93
N ASN A 193 11.67 -14.48 18.11
CA ASN A 193 11.74 -15.93 18.03
C ASN A 193 12.23 -16.38 16.65
N PRO A 194 13.47 -16.01 16.24
CA PRO A 194 14.05 -16.44 14.98
C PRO A 194 14.51 -17.90 15.04
N THR A 195 13.74 -18.82 15.63
CA THR A 195 14.04 -20.26 15.56
C THR A 195 14.01 -20.79 14.13
N GLN A 196 13.63 -19.97 13.15
CA GLN A 196 14.21 -20.07 11.81
C GLN A 196 15.66 -19.61 11.83
N ARG A 197 16.57 -20.60 11.86
CA ARG A 197 17.95 -20.49 11.35
C ARG A 197 18.02 -19.34 10.36
N THR A 198 19.00 -18.45 10.45
CA THR A 198 19.30 -17.48 9.39
C THR A 198 19.47 -18.26 8.07
N VAL A 199 18.38 -18.47 7.34
CA VAL A 199 18.37 -19.31 6.16
C VAL A 199 18.98 -18.44 5.09
N LEU A 200 20.24 -18.71 4.77
CA LEU A 200 20.85 -18.17 3.57
C LEU A 200 20.17 -18.86 2.38
N LEU A 201 19.07 -18.25 1.92
CA LEU A 201 18.28 -18.77 0.83
C LEU A 201 19.16 -18.96 -0.40
N ASN A 202 19.14 -20.17 -0.92
CA ASN A 202 19.73 -20.55 -2.19
C ASN A 202 18.79 -21.51 -2.91
N GLU A 203 19.11 -21.87 -4.15
CA GLU A 203 18.34 -22.76 -4.98
C GLU A 203 18.09 -24.15 -4.34
N ASN A 204 18.94 -24.59 -3.41
CA ASN A 204 18.85 -25.90 -2.75
C ASN A 204 18.14 -25.87 -1.38
N THR A 205 17.68 -24.71 -0.89
CA THR A 205 16.98 -24.59 0.40
C THR A 205 15.67 -25.39 0.40
N PRO A 206 15.40 -26.31 1.33
CA PRO A 206 14.14 -27.06 1.35
C PRO A 206 12.92 -26.14 1.50
N ASP A 207 11.82 -26.38 0.77
CA ASP A 207 10.63 -25.50 0.77
C ASP A 207 10.09 -25.21 2.17
N ARG A 208 10.10 -26.21 3.06
CA ARG A 208 9.65 -26.09 4.46
C ARG A 208 10.45 -25.08 5.30
N ASP A 209 11.64 -24.73 4.85
CA ASP A 209 12.55 -23.79 5.54
C ASP A 209 12.52 -22.40 4.87
N ILE A 210 11.75 -22.22 3.79
CA ILE A 210 11.65 -20.96 3.05
C ILE A 210 10.49 -20.16 3.62
N LEU A 211 10.78 -18.89 3.88
CA LEU A 211 9.79 -17.89 4.22
C LEU A 211 9.86 -16.71 3.23
N PRO A 212 8.77 -15.92 3.11
CA PRO A 212 8.76 -14.74 2.25
C PRO A 212 9.91 -13.77 2.49
N GLU A 213 10.28 -13.49 3.74
CA GLU A 213 11.40 -12.61 4.07
C GLU A 213 12.74 -13.11 3.51
N HIS A 214 12.94 -14.42 3.43
CA HIS A 214 14.18 -14.98 2.90
C HIS A 214 14.32 -14.64 1.41
N ILE A 215 13.20 -14.71 0.68
CA ILE A 215 13.13 -14.40 -0.75
C ILE A 215 13.34 -12.90 -0.96
N ILE A 216 12.59 -12.08 -0.24
CA ILE A 216 12.69 -10.62 -0.34
C ILE A 216 14.10 -10.13 0.05
N ASN A 217 14.66 -10.58 1.18
CA ASN A 217 16.03 -10.22 1.58
C ASN A 217 17.08 -10.61 0.54
N ARG A 218 16.92 -11.79 -0.09
CA ARG A 218 17.82 -12.23 -1.17
C ARG A 218 17.69 -11.33 -2.39
N TYR A 219 16.47 -10.93 -2.78
CA TYR A 219 16.24 -9.97 -3.85
C TYR A 219 16.96 -8.65 -3.59
N TYR A 220 16.71 -8.01 -2.44
CA TYR A 220 17.36 -6.76 -2.07
C TYR A 220 18.87 -6.85 -2.10
N LYS A 221 19.45 -7.93 -1.56
CA LYS A 221 20.90 -8.15 -1.63
C LYS A 221 21.40 -8.24 -3.08
N SER A 222 20.61 -8.82 -3.98
CA SER A 222 20.97 -9.03 -5.39
C SER A 222 20.88 -7.74 -6.20
N VAL A 223 19.95 -6.85 -5.87
CA VAL A 223 19.76 -5.56 -6.56
C VAL A 223 20.59 -4.39 -5.99
N GLY A 224 21.46 -4.63 -5.00
CA GLY A 224 22.41 -3.64 -4.48
C GLY A 224 22.27 -3.30 -2.99
N GLY A 225 21.27 -3.86 -2.32
CA GLY A 225 21.09 -3.82 -0.86
C GLY A 225 20.01 -2.83 -0.41
N GLN A 226 19.27 -3.21 0.64
CA GLN A 226 18.16 -2.44 1.21
C GLN A 226 18.52 -0.99 1.54
N LYS A 227 19.71 -0.75 2.10
CA LYS A 227 20.13 0.58 2.52
C LYS A 227 20.24 1.56 1.35
N GLU A 228 20.85 1.14 0.25
CA GLU A 228 21.02 2.01 -0.92
C GLU A 228 19.69 2.19 -1.66
N LEU A 229 18.90 1.12 -1.75
CA LEU A 229 17.56 1.15 -2.32
C LEU A 229 16.61 2.08 -1.53
N GLY A 230 16.62 2.02 -0.20
CA GLY A 230 15.76 2.85 0.67
C GLY A 230 16.13 4.35 0.69
N GLN A 231 17.28 4.72 0.13
CA GLN A 231 17.66 6.13 -0.04
C GLN A 231 17.01 6.76 -1.27
N ILE A 232 16.59 5.96 -2.25
CA ILE A 232 15.92 6.45 -3.47
C ILE A 232 14.59 7.08 -3.09
N ARG A 233 14.39 8.34 -3.49
CA ARG A 233 13.14 9.09 -3.26
C ARG A 233 12.32 9.25 -4.52
N GLU A 234 12.98 9.19 -5.66
CA GLU A 234 12.38 9.41 -6.96
C GLU A 234 13.19 8.63 -8.00
N LEU A 235 12.51 8.05 -8.97
CA LEU A 235 13.08 7.42 -10.15
C LEU A 235 12.62 8.18 -11.38
N ARG A 236 13.55 8.46 -12.30
CA ARG A 236 13.26 9.02 -13.62
C ARG A 236 13.81 8.08 -14.67
N PHE A 237 13.01 7.76 -15.69
CA PHE A 237 13.42 6.87 -16.76
C PHE A 237 12.48 7.03 -17.96
N SER A 238 12.93 6.55 -19.12
CA SER A 238 12.13 6.48 -20.34
C SER A 238 11.84 5.03 -20.68
N GLU A 239 10.63 4.75 -21.18
CA GLU A 239 10.28 3.45 -21.76
C GLU A 239 9.91 3.60 -23.23
N LYS A 240 10.61 2.83 -24.07
CA LYS A 240 10.14 2.53 -25.42
C LYS A 240 9.28 1.28 -25.38
N ILE A 241 8.04 1.37 -25.85
CA ILE A 241 7.04 0.30 -25.81
C ILE A 241 6.69 -0.09 -27.24
N THR A 242 6.82 -1.37 -27.58
CA THR A 242 6.34 -1.95 -28.83
C THR A 242 5.19 -2.89 -28.52
N GLU A 243 3.97 -2.50 -28.89
CA GLU A 243 2.74 -3.22 -28.59
C GLU A 243 2.17 -3.94 -29.80
N LYS A 244 1.60 -5.14 -29.59
CA LYS A 244 0.89 -5.94 -30.60
C LYS A 244 -0.39 -6.53 -30.00
N ILE A 245 -1.41 -6.68 -30.84
CA ILE A 245 -2.62 -7.44 -30.51
C ILE A 245 -2.47 -8.86 -31.08
N GLY A 246 -2.64 -9.85 -30.22
CA GLY A 246 -2.44 -11.26 -30.54
C GLY A 246 -0.96 -11.64 -30.74
N GLN A 247 -0.69 -12.95 -30.87
CA GLN A 247 0.67 -13.49 -31.06
C GLN A 247 1.04 -13.77 -32.52
N SER A 248 0.25 -13.28 -33.48
CA SER A 248 0.52 -13.53 -34.91
C SER A 248 1.84 -12.88 -35.35
N LEU A 249 2.66 -13.62 -36.09
CA LEU A 249 3.93 -13.12 -36.66
C LEU A 249 3.76 -11.89 -37.57
N ASN A 250 2.55 -11.70 -38.12
CA ASN A 250 2.23 -10.58 -39.02
C ASN A 250 1.41 -9.48 -38.32
N ALA A 251 1.27 -9.50 -36.99
CA ALA A 251 0.53 -8.48 -36.26
C ALA A 251 1.22 -7.11 -36.42
N VAL A 252 0.43 -6.11 -36.80
CA VAL A 252 0.90 -4.71 -36.85
C VAL A 252 1.22 -4.28 -35.43
N SER A 253 2.41 -3.70 -35.23
CA SER A 253 2.83 -3.17 -33.94
C SER A 253 2.66 -1.67 -33.87
N ASN A 254 2.24 -1.18 -32.71
CA ASN A 254 2.31 0.23 -32.34
C ASN A 254 3.57 0.49 -31.53
N GLU A 255 4.21 1.63 -31.73
CA GLU A 255 5.35 2.06 -30.92
C GLU A 255 4.97 3.32 -30.13
N PHE A 256 5.35 3.32 -28.86
CA PHE A 256 5.17 4.44 -27.95
C PHE A 256 6.48 4.73 -27.24
N GLU A 257 6.66 5.98 -26.84
CA GLU A 257 7.74 6.40 -25.96
C GLU A 257 7.12 7.20 -24.84
N HIS A 258 7.43 6.84 -23.60
CA HIS A 258 6.93 7.52 -22.41
C HIS A 258 8.11 7.87 -21.51
N GLU A 259 8.07 9.05 -20.90
CA GLU A 259 8.98 9.43 -19.82
C GLU A 259 8.24 9.37 -18.50
N TYR A 260 8.88 8.80 -17.49
CA TYR A 260 8.29 8.55 -16.18
C TYR A 260 9.05 9.28 -15.08
N VAL A 261 8.30 9.79 -14.12
CA VAL A 261 8.80 10.17 -12.79
C VAL A 261 7.99 9.40 -11.76
N LEU A 262 8.66 8.54 -11.01
CA LEU A 262 8.06 7.68 -10.00
C LEU A 262 8.60 8.06 -8.64
N ASN A 263 7.73 8.30 -7.67
CA ASN A 263 8.06 8.33 -6.25
C ASN A 263 6.97 7.56 -5.49
N PRO A 264 7.11 7.39 -4.16
CA PRO A 264 6.12 6.62 -3.40
C PRO A 264 4.66 7.03 -3.63
N ASN A 265 4.37 8.31 -3.88
CA ASN A 265 3.00 8.82 -3.94
C ASN A 265 2.56 9.24 -5.34
N ILE A 266 3.50 9.36 -6.28
CA ILE A 266 3.28 9.99 -7.59
C ILE A 266 3.87 9.11 -8.68
N ILE A 267 3.03 8.84 -9.69
CA ILE A 267 3.43 8.43 -11.03
C ILE A 267 3.12 9.58 -11.97
N LEU A 268 4.15 10.23 -12.50
CA LEU A 268 4.01 11.20 -13.59
C LEU A 268 4.42 10.52 -14.89
N VAL A 269 3.57 10.65 -15.91
CA VAL A 269 3.81 10.13 -17.25
C VAL A 269 3.78 11.29 -18.22
N ASN A 270 4.84 11.46 -18.99
CA ASN A 270 4.87 12.31 -20.17
C ASN A 270 4.84 11.42 -21.41
N LYS A 271 3.86 11.65 -22.28
CA LYS A 271 3.69 10.94 -23.53
C LYS A 271 3.83 11.94 -24.69
N PRO A 272 5.01 12.04 -25.31
CA PRO A 272 5.22 12.81 -26.52
C PRO A 272 4.27 12.36 -27.62
N LEU A 273 3.74 13.33 -28.39
CA LEU A 273 2.87 13.07 -29.52
C LEU A 273 3.62 13.33 -30.83
N GLU A 274 3.64 12.34 -31.71
CA GLU A 274 4.33 12.46 -33.00
C GLU A 274 3.78 13.64 -33.81
N GLY A 275 4.68 14.53 -34.26
CA GLY A 275 4.33 15.69 -35.07
C GLY A 275 3.58 16.80 -34.31
N ARG A 276 3.64 16.83 -32.97
CA ARG A 276 3.08 17.89 -32.13
C ARG A 276 4.16 18.53 -31.25
N ASP A 277 4.00 19.82 -30.99
CA ASP A 277 4.87 20.58 -30.07
C ASP A 277 4.42 20.46 -28.60
N TYR A 278 3.45 19.59 -28.31
CA TYR A 278 2.94 19.33 -26.97
C TYR A 278 2.79 17.83 -26.72
N SER A 279 2.81 17.44 -25.44
CA SER A 279 2.65 16.05 -24.97
C SER A 279 1.38 15.88 -24.16
N GLU A 280 0.92 14.64 -24.05
CA GLU A 280 -0.07 14.25 -23.04
C GLU A 280 0.65 13.98 -21.73
N ASN A 281 0.21 14.61 -20.64
CA ASN A 281 0.75 14.36 -19.32
C ASN A 281 -0.34 13.73 -18.44
N TYR A 282 0.03 12.66 -17.77
CA TYR A 282 -0.81 11.99 -16.78
C TYR A 282 -0.13 12.01 -15.43
N LYS A 283 -0.91 12.14 -14.37
CA LYS A 283 -0.43 12.09 -13.00
C LYS A 283 -1.36 11.19 -12.20
N VAL A 284 -0.83 10.12 -11.63
CA VAL A 284 -1.49 9.36 -10.57
C VAL A 284 -0.87 9.82 -9.26
N GLU A 285 -1.65 10.51 -8.44
CA GLU A 285 -1.20 11.04 -7.16
C GLU A 285 -2.15 10.55 -6.07
N ASN A 286 -1.66 9.66 -5.21
CA ASN A 286 -2.46 9.11 -4.11
C ASN A 286 -3.79 8.54 -4.63
N ASP A 287 -3.68 7.65 -5.60
CA ASP A 287 -4.78 7.05 -6.37
C ASP A 287 -5.64 7.98 -7.24
N SER A 288 -5.48 9.30 -7.14
CA SER A 288 -6.21 10.24 -7.98
C SER A 288 -5.55 10.36 -9.34
N LEU A 289 -6.32 10.07 -10.38
CA LEU A 289 -5.91 10.23 -11.77
C LEU A 289 -6.17 11.66 -12.24
N LEU A 290 -5.15 12.28 -12.83
CA LEU A 290 -5.16 13.62 -13.37
C LEU A 290 -4.51 13.62 -14.75
N TRP A 291 -4.95 14.50 -15.63
CA TRP A 291 -4.36 14.66 -16.97
C TRP A 291 -4.34 16.11 -17.45
N LYS A 292 -3.38 16.43 -18.34
CA LYS A 292 -3.33 17.69 -19.09
C LYS A 292 -2.49 17.54 -20.35
N PHE A 293 -2.66 18.46 -21.30
CA PHE A 293 -1.66 18.67 -22.35
C PHE A 293 -0.52 19.57 -21.82
N SER A 294 0.71 19.39 -22.30
CA SER A 294 1.87 20.15 -21.80
C SER A 294 1.76 21.67 -22.04
N ASP A 295 1.01 22.08 -23.06
CA ASP A 295 0.71 23.49 -23.37
C ASP A 295 -0.40 24.08 -22.49
N LYS A 296 -0.98 23.29 -21.58
CA LYS A 296 -1.98 23.73 -20.61
C LYS A 296 -1.42 23.71 -19.20
N GLU A 297 -1.81 24.70 -18.41
CA GLU A 297 -1.43 24.78 -17.00
C GLU A 297 -2.29 23.87 -16.11
N LYS A 298 -3.60 23.87 -16.35
CA LYS A 298 -4.60 23.21 -15.49
C LYS A 298 -4.63 21.69 -15.70
N TRP A 299 -4.58 20.95 -14.59
CA TRP A 299 -4.86 19.53 -14.52
C TRP A 299 -6.39 19.27 -14.48
N ASN A 300 -6.83 18.26 -15.21
CA ASN A 300 -8.20 17.77 -15.22
C ASN A 300 -8.26 16.43 -14.47
N GLN A 301 -9.34 16.20 -13.73
CA GLN A 301 -9.53 14.98 -12.94
C GLN A 301 -10.12 13.83 -13.77
N GLY A 302 -9.69 12.60 -13.45
CA GLY A 302 -10.12 11.36 -14.09
C GLY A 302 -9.33 11.05 -15.36
N ALA A 303 -9.73 10.02 -16.09
CA ALA A 303 -9.13 9.69 -17.37
C ALA A 303 -9.59 10.68 -18.47
N PRO A 304 -8.72 10.99 -19.46
CA PRO A 304 -9.12 11.78 -20.62
C PRO A 304 -10.22 11.07 -21.41
N ARG A 305 -11.04 11.83 -22.13
CA ARG A 305 -12.01 11.24 -23.07
C ARG A 305 -11.32 10.92 -24.38
N ILE A 306 -11.63 9.75 -24.93
CA ILE A 306 -11.27 9.39 -26.30
C ILE A 306 -12.53 9.55 -27.15
N GLY A 307 -12.57 10.60 -27.96
CA GLY A 307 -13.77 11.00 -28.69
C GLY A 307 -14.94 11.33 -27.74
N THR A 308 -16.02 10.56 -27.82
CA THR A 308 -17.21 10.74 -26.96
C THR A 308 -17.23 9.83 -25.73
N GLU A 309 -16.29 8.88 -25.63
CA GLU A 309 -16.30 7.85 -24.60
C GLU A 309 -15.54 8.29 -23.35
N LYS A 310 -16.16 8.09 -22.19
CA LYS A 310 -15.49 8.23 -20.90
C LYS A 310 -14.73 6.94 -20.64
N GLN A 311 -13.41 7.05 -20.50
CA GLN A 311 -12.56 5.94 -20.09
C GLN A 311 -12.83 5.58 -18.62
N ASP A 312 -12.61 4.32 -18.28
CA ASP A 312 -12.67 3.87 -16.89
C ASP A 312 -11.35 4.25 -16.18
N ASP A 313 -11.46 4.95 -15.05
CA ASP A 313 -10.27 5.49 -14.37
C ASP A 313 -9.36 4.38 -13.80
N TYR A 314 -9.94 3.21 -13.45
CA TYR A 314 -9.16 2.08 -12.93
C TYR A 314 -8.37 1.40 -14.06
N GLU A 315 -9.02 1.09 -15.17
CA GLU A 315 -8.36 0.50 -16.35
C GLU A 315 -7.31 1.45 -16.93
N PHE A 316 -7.64 2.74 -17.07
CA PHE A 316 -6.71 3.73 -17.61
C PHE A 316 -5.45 3.87 -16.75
N LYS A 317 -5.57 3.81 -15.41
CA LYS A 317 -4.40 3.84 -14.52
C LYS A 317 -3.45 2.66 -14.79
N LYS A 318 -3.99 1.48 -15.10
CA LYS A 318 -3.18 0.29 -15.44
C LYS A 318 -2.51 0.42 -16.81
N ASP A 319 -3.17 1.05 -17.78
CA ASP A 319 -2.64 1.24 -19.13
C ASP A 319 -1.40 2.17 -19.14
N ILE A 320 -1.42 3.21 -18.31
CA ILE A 320 -0.32 4.18 -18.21
C ILE A 320 0.76 3.77 -17.21
N GLU A 321 0.59 2.64 -16.51
CA GLU A 321 1.50 2.18 -15.48
C GLU A 321 2.88 1.83 -16.06
N PRO A 322 3.98 2.38 -15.52
CA PRO A 322 5.33 2.01 -15.94
C PRO A 322 5.72 0.59 -15.48
N SER A 323 6.73 0.01 -16.12
CA SER A 323 7.23 -1.33 -15.79
C SER A 323 7.86 -1.40 -14.39
N LEU A 324 8.34 -0.26 -13.85
CA LEU A 324 8.95 -0.16 -12.53
C LEU A 324 8.00 0.36 -11.43
N SER A 325 6.67 0.39 -11.67
CA SER A 325 5.70 0.90 -10.69
C SER A 325 5.80 0.21 -9.32
N ASN A 326 6.09 -1.09 -9.32
CA ASN A 326 6.24 -1.90 -8.11
C ASN A 326 7.52 -1.59 -7.31
N PHE A 327 8.44 -0.76 -7.81
CA PHE A 327 9.72 -0.52 -7.13
C PHE A 327 9.55 -0.06 -5.67
N PHE A 328 8.64 0.89 -5.43
CA PHE A 328 8.36 1.38 -4.07
C PHE A 328 7.45 0.42 -3.29
N GLU A 329 6.56 -0.30 -3.96
CA GLU A 329 5.70 -1.34 -3.36
C GLU A 329 6.52 -2.53 -2.83
N ASP A 330 7.62 -2.90 -3.49
CA ASP A 330 8.49 -4.00 -3.06
C ASP A 330 9.06 -3.75 -1.64
N PHE A 331 9.29 -2.49 -1.24
CA PHE A 331 9.76 -2.16 0.12
C PHE A 331 8.70 -2.41 1.18
N VAL A 332 7.43 -2.35 0.78
CA VAL A 332 6.31 -2.70 1.63
C VAL A 332 6.33 -4.20 1.91
N LEU A 333 6.61 -5.03 0.88
CA LEU A 333 6.79 -6.48 1.04
C LEU A 333 7.98 -6.83 1.95
N LEU A 334 9.05 -6.04 1.94
CA LEU A 334 10.20 -6.20 2.83
C LEU A 334 9.89 -5.85 4.28
N SER A 335 9.11 -4.78 4.48
CA SER A 335 8.71 -4.34 5.81
C SER A 335 7.62 -5.24 6.39
N ASN A 336 6.84 -5.89 5.52
CA ASN A 336 5.70 -6.73 5.87
C ASN A 336 5.69 -8.06 5.09
N PRO A 337 6.69 -8.94 5.21
CA PRO A 337 6.74 -10.19 4.43
C PRO A 337 5.57 -11.15 4.74
N GLU A 338 4.75 -10.86 5.76
CA GLU A 338 3.51 -11.58 6.09
C GLU A 338 2.34 -11.27 5.15
N VAL A 339 2.35 -10.14 4.43
CA VAL A 339 1.34 -9.93 3.38
C VAL A 339 1.55 -10.94 2.26
N ALA A 340 2.76 -11.42 2.04
CA ALA A 340 3.01 -12.49 1.09
C ALA A 340 2.96 -13.87 1.75
N THR A 341 2.51 -14.85 0.99
CA THR A 341 2.63 -16.27 1.33
C THR A 341 3.59 -16.93 0.35
N TYR A 342 4.50 -17.78 0.85
CA TYR A 342 5.34 -18.59 -0.03
C TYR A 342 4.50 -19.74 -0.59
N ALA A 343 4.24 -19.71 -1.90
CA ALA A 343 3.38 -20.67 -2.58
C ALA A 343 4.16 -21.90 -3.12
N GLY A 344 5.50 -21.81 -3.16
CA GLY A 344 6.38 -22.89 -3.59
C GLY A 344 7.33 -22.46 -4.69
N ARG A 345 7.94 -23.46 -5.34
CA ARG A 345 8.75 -23.26 -6.54
C ARG A 345 7.91 -23.50 -7.79
N GLU A 346 8.01 -22.61 -8.76
CA GLU A 346 7.37 -22.75 -10.06
C GLU A 346 8.36 -22.46 -11.19
N ARG A 347 8.11 -23.04 -12.38
CA ARG A 347 8.86 -22.71 -13.59
C ARG A 347 8.04 -21.81 -14.49
N ILE A 348 8.48 -20.57 -14.64
CA ILE A 348 7.91 -19.63 -15.61
C ILE A 348 8.88 -19.52 -16.78
N ASP A 349 8.41 -19.84 -17.99
CA ASP A 349 9.20 -19.78 -19.23
C ASP A 349 10.54 -20.52 -19.13
N GLY A 350 10.55 -21.63 -18.38
CA GLY A 350 11.72 -22.48 -18.12
C GLY A 350 12.60 -22.05 -16.94
N ILE A 351 12.40 -20.85 -16.39
CA ILE A 351 13.15 -20.30 -15.26
C ILE A 351 12.47 -20.72 -13.95
N GLU A 352 13.24 -21.37 -13.08
CA GLU A 352 12.75 -21.76 -11.75
C GLU A 352 12.76 -20.55 -10.80
N CYS A 353 11.62 -20.31 -10.17
CA CYS A 353 11.38 -19.17 -9.30
C CYS A 353 10.75 -19.61 -7.98
N PHE A 354 11.01 -18.86 -6.92
CA PHE A 354 10.19 -18.85 -5.72
C PHE A 354 8.96 -17.98 -5.97
N GLU A 355 7.77 -18.50 -5.69
CA GLU A 355 6.51 -17.76 -5.80
C GLU A 355 6.11 -17.16 -4.45
N LEU A 356 5.89 -15.86 -4.44
CA LEU A 356 5.25 -15.13 -3.35
C LEU A 356 3.87 -14.64 -3.79
N LYS A 357 2.81 -15.19 -3.19
CA LYS A 357 1.43 -14.80 -3.46
C LYS A 357 0.93 -13.80 -2.42
N LEU A 358 0.44 -12.66 -2.87
CA LEU A 358 -0.21 -11.65 -2.03
C LEU A 358 -1.66 -12.04 -1.70
N PRO A 359 -2.27 -11.46 -0.66
CA PRO A 359 -3.63 -11.75 -0.29
C PRO A 359 -4.56 -11.22 -1.39
N GLU A 360 -5.67 -11.91 -1.60
CA GLU A 360 -6.69 -11.44 -2.53
C GLU A 360 -7.16 -10.02 -2.16
N GLU A 361 -7.22 -9.15 -3.16
CA GLU A 361 -7.74 -7.79 -3.02
C GLU A 361 -9.13 -7.69 -3.64
N ARG A 362 -10.04 -6.97 -2.98
CA ARG A 362 -11.37 -6.69 -3.52
C ARG A 362 -11.63 -5.21 -3.52
N LEU A 363 -11.88 -4.68 -4.71
CA LEU A 363 -12.17 -3.27 -4.96
C LEU A 363 -13.60 -3.14 -5.47
N GLU A 364 -14.36 -2.20 -4.94
CA GLU A 364 -15.72 -1.90 -5.42
C GLU A 364 -15.78 -0.45 -5.91
N PHE A 365 -16.25 -0.27 -7.15
CA PHE A 365 -16.35 1.02 -7.81
C PHE A 365 -17.82 1.33 -8.13
N GLY A 366 -18.34 2.43 -7.59
CA GLY A 366 -19.74 2.82 -7.74
C GLY A 366 -20.68 2.07 -6.79
N ASP A 367 -21.98 2.12 -7.08
CA ASP A 367 -23.02 1.51 -6.24
C ASP A 367 -23.49 0.20 -6.88
N LEU A 368 -23.10 -0.95 -6.31
CA LEU A 368 -23.44 -2.27 -6.85
C LEU A 368 -24.96 -2.52 -6.92
N GLN A 369 -25.78 -1.83 -6.10
CA GLN A 369 -27.24 -1.90 -6.16
C GLN A 369 -27.83 -1.08 -7.32
N LYS A 370 -27.08 -0.13 -7.89
CA LYS A 370 -27.50 0.70 -9.02
C LYS A 370 -26.69 0.42 -10.29
N LYS A 371 -25.43 0.82 -10.28
CA LYS A 371 -24.43 0.60 -11.33
C LYS A 371 -23.06 0.72 -10.69
N GLY A 372 -22.27 -0.33 -10.81
CA GLY A 372 -20.90 -0.39 -10.31
C GLY A 372 -20.19 -1.65 -10.78
N LYS A 373 -18.92 -1.78 -10.44
CA LYS A 373 -18.13 -2.98 -10.69
C LYS A 373 -17.39 -3.40 -9.44
N ARG A 374 -17.19 -4.70 -9.28
CA ARG A 374 -16.28 -5.27 -8.28
C ARG A 374 -15.10 -5.87 -9.03
N VAL A 375 -13.89 -5.59 -8.58
CA VAL A 375 -12.67 -6.19 -9.10
C VAL A 375 -12.02 -6.99 -7.98
N THR A 376 -11.79 -8.27 -8.24
CA THR A 376 -11.05 -9.17 -7.34
C THR A 376 -9.69 -9.45 -7.95
N VAL A 377 -8.61 -9.17 -7.24
CA VAL A 377 -7.23 -9.25 -7.74
C VAL A 377 -6.47 -10.32 -6.96
N GLU A 378 -5.85 -11.25 -7.67
CA GLU A 378 -4.82 -12.13 -7.15
C GLU A 378 -3.47 -11.74 -7.75
N LYS A 379 -2.44 -11.56 -6.92
CA LYS A 379 -1.11 -11.10 -7.37
C LYS A 379 -0.01 -12.02 -6.84
N SER A 380 0.87 -12.48 -7.74
CA SER A 380 2.03 -13.32 -7.43
C SER A 380 3.32 -12.71 -7.98
N TYR A 381 4.37 -12.76 -7.17
CA TYR A 381 5.73 -12.34 -7.52
C TYR A 381 6.63 -13.58 -7.63
N TYR A 382 7.47 -13.61 -8.65
CA TYR A 382 8.34 -14.75 -8.94
C TYR A 382 9.79 -14.30 -8.92
N TYR A 383 10.57 -14.82 -7.97
CA TYR A 383 11.99 -14.49 -7.80
C TYR A 383 12.86 -15.66 -8.22
N GLN A 384 13.84 -15.44 -9.09
CA GLN A 384 14.67 -16.52 -9.63
C GLN A 384 15.41 -17.26 -8.52
N THR A 385 15.37 -18.59 -8.53
CA THR A 385 16.06 -19.39 -7.50
C THR A 385 17.58 -19.29 -7.58
N ALA A 386 18.13 -19.03 -8.77
CA ALA A 386 19.57 -18.92 -9.01
C ALA A 386 20.14 -17.55 -8.63
N THR A 387 19.49 -16.46 -9.04
CA THR A 387 20.03 -15.10 -8.88
C THR A 387 19.40 -14.36 -7.71
N GLY A 388 18.17 -14.70 -7.31
CA GLY A 388 17.38 -13.91 -6.36
C GLY A 388 16.70 -12.69 -6.97
N LEU A 389 16.94 -12.37 -8.24
CA LEU A 389 16.31 -11.25 -8.93
C LEU A 389 14.83 -11.52 -9.17
N LEU A 390 14.00 -10.47 -9.15
CA LEU A 390 12.61 -10.55 -9.60
C LEU A 390 12.59 -10.96 -11.08
N TYR A 391 11.78 -11.97 -11.39
CA TYR A 391 11.62 -12.49 -12.74
C TYR A 391 10.29 -12.11 -13.34
N ALA A 392 9.21 -12.23 -12.58
CA ALA A 392 7.89 -11.91 -13.08
C ALA A 392 6.95 -11.43 -11.97
N ILE A 393 5.96 -10.65 -12.37
CA ILE A 393 4.75 -10.37 -11.60
C ILE A 393 3.57 -10.84 -12.45
N VAL A 394 2.68 -11.62 -11.84
CA VAL A 394 1.44 -12.09 -12.46
C VAL A 394 0.27 -11.61 -11.63
N GLU A 395 -0.66 -10.91 -12.26
CA GLU A 395 -1.91 -10.42 -11.68
C GLU A 395 -3.08 -11.06 -12.43
N LYS A 396 -4.00 -11.66 -11.70
CA LYS A 396 -5.27 -12.18 -12.23
C LYS A 396 -6.42 -11.39 -11.65
N GLU A 397 -7.27 -10.87 -12.53
CA GLU A 397 -8.40 -10.05 -12.16
C GLU A 397 -9.70 -10.70 -12.59
N LEU A 398 -10.63 -10.81 -11.64
CA LEU A 398 -12.04 -11.07 -11.91
C LEU A 398 -12.81 -9.76 -11.77
N ILE A 399 -13.31 -9.26 -12.90
CA ILE A 399 -14.11 -8.04 -13.00
C ILE A 399 -15.58 -8.45 -13.10
N GLU A 400 -16.38 -8.07 -12.12
CA GLU A 400 -17.82 -8.32 -12.05
C GLU A 400 -18.58 -7.00 -12.20
N SER A 401 -19.31 -6.84 -13.30
CA SER A 401 -20.10 -5.63 -13.56
C SER A 401 -21.56 -5.80 -13.11
N PHE A 402 -22.07 -4.83 -12.35
CA PHE A 402 -23.41 -4.85 -11.76
C PHE A 402 -24.30 -3.73 -12.31
N LYS A 403 -25.59 -4.05 -12.50
CA LYS A 403 -26.63 -3.08 -12.86
C LYS A 403 -27.96 -3.46 -12.21
N LYS A 404 -28.54 -2.52 -11.46
CA LYS A 404 -29.76 -2.69 -10.66
C LYS A 404 -29.64 -3.88 -9.70
N GLY A 405 -28.52 -3.99 -8.98
CA GLY A 405 -28.26 -5.07 -8.01
C GLY A 405 -27.99 -6.44 -8.62
N ASN A 406 -28.04 -6.57 -9.95
CA ASN A 406 -27.82 -7.83 -10.65
C ASN A 406 -26.47 -7.81 -11.35
N LEU A 407 -25.71 -8.90 -11.20
CA LEU A 407 -24.55 -9.18 -12.02
C LEU A 407 -24.95 -9.23 -13.50
N LYS A 408 -24.16 -8.58 -14.37
CA LYS A 408 -24.39 -8.49 -15.82
C LYS A 408 -23.30 -9.15 -16.62
N GLU A 409 -22.06 -9.00 -16.20
CA GLU A 409 -20.90 -9.42 -16.95
C GLU A 409 -19.80 -9.84 -15.98
N LYS A 410 -19.01 -10.82 -16.41
CA LYS A 410 -17.83 -11.30 -15.74
C LYS A 410 -16.71 -11.39 -16.76
N GLU A 411 -15.59 -10.75 -16.45
CA GLU A 411 -14.38 -10.81 -17.24
C GLU A 411 -13.26 -11.29 -16.35
N ASN A 412 -12.47 -12.24 -16.85
CA ASN A 412 -11.24 -12.66 -16.20
C ASN A 412 -10.09 -12.20 -17.08
N ILE A 413 -9.08 -11.57 -16.48
CA ILE A 413 -7.94 -11.04 -17.21
C ILE A 413 -6.67 -11.44 -16.45
N GLU A 414 -5.65 -11.90 -17.18
CA GLU A 414 -4.31 -12.09 -16.65
C GLU A 414 -3.40 -11.00 -17.20
N ARG A 415 -2.73 -10.29 -16.30
CA ARG A 415 -1.59 -9.43 -16.62
C ARG A 415 -0.32 -10.12 -16.15
N LYS A 416 0.66 -10.23 -17.03
CA LYS A 416 1.98 -10.80 -16.71
C LYS A 416 3.06 -9.83 -17.15
N ILE A 417 3.95 -9.47 -16.24
CA ILE A 417 5.17 -8.70 -16.51
C ILE A 417 6.36 -9.62 -16.27
N VAL A 418 7.28 -9.72 -17.22
CA VAL A 418 8.53 -10.48 -17.12
C VAL A 418 9.70 -9.51 -17.21
N TYR A 419 10.54 -9.53 -16.19
CA TYR A 419 11.72 -8.69 -16.04
C TYR A 419 12.97 -9.40 -16.53
N GLY A 420 13.74 -8.72 -17.37
CA GLY A 420 14.95 -9.25 -17.97
C GLY A 420 16.07 -8.21 -18.06
N HIS A 421 17.25 -8.72 -18.39
CA HIS A 421 18.44 -7.92 -18.68
C HIS A 421 18.73 -6.84 -17.62
N TYR A 422 18.98 -7.28 -16.39
CA TYR A 422 19.37 -6.39 -15.29
C TYR A 422 20.72 -5.73 -15.56
N LYS A 423 20.78 -4.41 -15.38
CA LYS A 423 22.02 -3.61 -15.50
C LYS A 423 22.27 -2.82 -14.23
N GLU A 424 23.54 -2.59 -13.97
CA GLU A 424 23.97 -1.77 -12.84
C GLU A 424 23.93 -0.27 -13.19
N PHE A 425 23.36 0.51 -12.29
CA PHE A 425 23.35 1.97 -12.27
C PHE A 425 23.74 2.40 -10.86
N ASN A 426 24.84 3.14 -10.69
CA ASN A 426 25.31 3.62 -9.38
C ASN A 426 25.35 2.52 -8.27
N GLY A 427 25.73 1.29 -8.61
CA GLY A 427 25.80 0.16 -7.67
C GLY A 427 24.47 -0.56 -7.39
N LEU A 428 23.36 -0.16 -8.03
CA LEU A 428 22.05 -0.80 -7.95
C LEU A 428 21.68 -1.47 -9.27
N GLN A 429 20.98 -2.61 -9.23
CA GLN A 429 20.53 -3.29 -10.44
C GLN A 429 19.08 -3.00 -10.78
N PHE A 430 18.83 -2.63 -12.04
CA PHE A 430 17.48 -2.42 -12.59
C PHE A 430 17.26 -3.26 -13.85
N PRO A 431 16.06 -3.83 -14.04
CA PRO A 431 15.71 -4.50 -15.29
C PRO A 431 15.61 -3.45 -16.42
N THR A 432 16.13 -3.77 -17.60
CA THR A 432 16.12 -2.85 -18.75
C THR A 432 15.34 -3.37 -19.95
N GLU A 433 14.97 -4.65 -19.94
CA GLU A 433 14.10 -5.27 -20.94
C GLU A 433 12.95 -5.96 -20.21
N ILE A 434 11.72 -5.59 -20.57
CA ILE A 434 10.50 -6.07 -19.94
C ILE A 434 9.56 -6.59 -21.02
N LYS A 435 8.91 -7.72 -20.75
CA LYS A 435 7.80 -8.21 -21.56
C LYS A 435 6.53 -8.15 -20.74
N ALA A 436 5.54 -7.41 -21.20
CA ALA A 436 4.24 -7.35 -20.57
C ALA A 436 3.18 -7.96 -21.47
N SER A 437 2.19 -8.62 -20.87
CA SER A 437 1.00 -9.10 -21.58
C SER A 437 -0.25 -8.89 -20.75
N LEU A 438 -1.34 -8.55 -21.42
CA LEU A 438 -2.70 -8.47 -20.86
C LEU A 438 -3.60 -9.40 -21.67
N VAL A 439 -4.04 -10.51 -21.09
CA VAL A 439 -4.70 -11.59 -21.81
C VAL A 439 -6.04 -11.92 -21.15
N PRO A 440 -7.17 -11.83 -21.88
CA PRO A 440 -8.45 -12.32 -21.39
C PRO A 440 -8.40 -13.83 -21.11
N LEU A 441 -9.09 -14.28 -20.06
CA LEU A 441 -9.20 -15.70 -19.71
C LEU A 441 -10.66 -16.16 -19.93
N LYS A 442 -10.85 -17.24 -20.70
CA LYS A 442 -12.14 -17.94 -20.80
C LYS A 442 -12.02 -19.29 -20.12
N SER A 443 -12.71 -19.47 -18.99
CA SER A 443 -12.60 -20.68 -18.14
C SER A 443 -11.14 -21.00 -17.76
N ASP A 444 -10.40 -19.98 -17.29
CA ASP A 444 -8.97 -20.05 -16.93
C ASP A 444 -8.01 -20.36 -18.08
N ILE A 445 -8.49 -20.36 -19.33
CA ILE A 445 -7.68 -20.56 -20.52
C ILE A 445 -7.35 -19.20 -21.14
N PRO A 446 -6.05 -18.84 -21.28
CA PRO A 446 -5.63 -17.60 -21.92
C PRO A 446 -6.08 -17.51 -23.38
N GLN A 447 -6.74 -16.41 -23.74
CA GLN A 447 -7.19 -16.10 -25.10
C GLN A 447 -6.10 -15.33 -25.84
N THR A 448 -5.09 -16.06 -26.32
CA THR A 448 -3.85 -15.44 -26.81
C THR A 448 -4.01 -14.58 -28.07
N GLU A 449 -5.06 -14.79 -28.86
CA GLU A 449 -5.38 -13.99 -30.05
C GLU A 449 -6.02 -12.63 -29.71
N GLU A 450 -6.68 -12.53 -28.55
CA GLU A 450 -7.36 -11.31 -28.06
C GLU A 450 -6.46 -10.50 -27.10
N GLY A 451 -5.31 -11.05 -26.71
CA GLY A 451 -4.39 -10.43 -25.75
C GLY A 451 -3.54 -9.30 -26.34
N ILE A 452 -3.13 -8.38 -25.48
CA ILE A 452 -2.16 -7.33 -25.76
C ILE A 452 -0.78 -7.80 -25.30
N TYR A 453 0.24 -7.62 -26.13
CA TYR A 453 1.63 -8.00 -25.82
C TYR A 453 2.55 -6.82 -26.09
N GLN A 454 3.43 -6.54 -25.15
CA GLN A 454 4.32 -5.39 -25.18
C GLN A 454 5.76 -5.84 -24.90
N ASP A 455 6.67 -5.49 -25.81
CA ASP A 455 8.10 -5.45 -25.51
C ASP A 455 8.44 -4.03 -25.06
N ARG A 456 8.97 -3.88 -23.85
CA ARG A 456 9.30 -2.60 -23.23
C ARG A 456 10.80 -2.52 -22.96
N LYS A 457 11.41 -1.40 -23.31
CA LYS A 457 12.83 -1.15 -23.07
C LYS A 457 13.02 0.13 -22.26
N ILE A 458 13.69 -0.01 -21.12
CA ILE A 458 13.96 1.12 -20.22
C ILE A 458 15.32 1.73 -20.55
N THR A 459 15.36 3.05 -20.63
CA THR A 459 16.59 3.84 -20.77
C THR A 459 16.62 5.00 -19.77
N ASP A 460 17.79 5.62 -19.64
CA ASP A 460 17.96 6.90 -18.94
C ASP A 460 17.54 6.88 -17.47
N ILE A 461 17.73 5.74 -16.79
CA ILE A 461 17.43 5.58 -15.36
C ILE A 461 18.29 6.54 -14.51
N GLN A 462 17.63 7.35 -13.69
CA GLN A 462 18.22 8.31 -12.75
C GLN A 462 17.48 8.25 -11.41
N PHE A 463 18.21 8.37 -10.31
CA PHE A 463 17.70 8.39 -8.93
C PHE A 463 18.67 9.04 -7.96
#